data_AF-A0A1S4DTZ7-F1
#
_entry.id   AF-A0A1S4DTZ7-F1
#
_cell.length_a   1.000
_cell.length_b   1.000
_cell.length_c   1.000
_cell.angle_alpha   90.00
_cell.angle_beta   90.00
_cell.angle_gamma   90.00
#
_symmetry.space_group_name_H-M   'P 1'
#
loop_
_entity.id
_entity.type
_entity.pdbx_description
1 polymer ?
#
loop_
_entity_poly.entity_id
_entity_poly.type
_entity_poly.pdbx_seq_one_letter_code
_entity_poly.pdbx_strand_id
1 'polypeptide(L)'
;MGRSDFASGGVNPPHVHHPRASELLMVLEGTLLVELVSSNQNGNRVFSKAVNKGDVFLIPQGMAHFQKNIGDGNNAVGISKPLAANSQEFTQLILLCLIILHLKFLLMI
;
A
#
# COMPACT_ATOMS: atom_id res chain seq x y z
N MET A 1 -9.97 9.50 4.09
CA MET A 1 -10.05 8.02 4.25
C MET A 1 -11.06 7.54 3.24
N GLY A 2 -10.74 6.51 2.45
CA GLY A 2 -11.65 5.86 1.52
C GLY A 2 -11.75 4.37 1.81
N ARG A 3 -12.89 3.77 1.50
CA ARG A 3 -13.07 2.32 1.46
C ARG A 3 -13.21 1.91 0.00
N SER A 4 -12.53 0.84 -0.38
CA SER A 4 -12.61 0.25 -1.71
C SER A 4 -13.01 -1.22 -1.59
N ASP A 5 -14.08 -1.59 -2.29
CA ASP A 5 -14.60 -2.96 -2.37
C ASP A 5 -14.37 -3.48 -3.79
N PHE A 6 -13.72 -4.62 -3.91
CA PHE A 6 -13.33 -5.23 -5.18
C PHE A 6 -14.03 -6.57 -5.35
N ALA A 7 -14.81 -6.71 -6.42
CA ALA A 7 -15.24 -8.03 -6.88
C ALA A 7 -14.03 -8.91 -7.23
N SER A 8 -14.20 -10.23 -7.34
CA SER A 8 -13.13 -11.11 -7.83
C SER A 8 -12.61 -10.63 -9.19
N GLY A 9 -11.29 -10.47 -9.31
CA GLY A 9 -10.65 -9.90 -10.50
C GLY A 9 -10.80 -8.38 -10.68
N GLY A 10 -11.54 -7.69 -9.80
CA GLY A 10 -11.79 -6.26 -9.86
C GLY A 10 -10.50 -5.43 -9.75
N VAL A 11 -10.48 -4.28 -10.44
CA VAL A 11 -9.30 -3.42 -10.56
C VAL A 11 -9.68 -1.99 -10.18
N ASN A 12 -8.86 -1.37 -9.34
CA ASN A 12 -8.80 0.08 -9.24
C ASN A 12 -7.72 0.52 -10.23
N PRO A 13 -8.08 1.18 -11.34
CA PRO A 13 -7.18 1.43 -12.47
C PRO A 13 -5.98 2.28 -12.07
N PRO A 14 -4.90 2.29 -12.89
CA PRO A 14 -3.72 3.11 -12.60
C PRO A 14 -4.06 4.57 -12.37
N HIS A 15 -3.59 5.10 -11.23
CA HIS A 15 -3.82 6.48 -10.83
C HIS A 15 -2.63 7.05 -10.07
N VAL A 16 -2.60 8.38 -9.99
CA VAL A 16 -1.68 9.14 -9.15
C VAL A 16 -2.54 9.94 -8.18
N HIS A 17 -2.82 9.37 -7.02
CA HIS A 17 -3.80 9.98 -6.13
C HIS A 17 -3.25 11.10 -5.25
N HIS A 18 -1.94 11.30 -5.16
CA HIS A 18 -1.41 12.20 -4.13
C HIS A 18 -0.20 13.04 -4.58
N PRO A 19 -0.41 14.22 -5.19
CA PRO A 19 0.69 15.17 -5.41
C PRO A 19 1.27 15.73 -4.10
N ARG A 20 0.58 15.56 -2.96
CA ARG A 20 0.91 16.19 -1.67
C ARG A 20 0.88 15.23 -0.46
N ALA A 21 0.75 13.92 -0.67
CA ALA A 21 0.61 12.94 0.41
C ALA A 21 1.15 11.58 -0.02
N SER A 22 1.51 10.71 0.93
CA SER A 22 1.63 9.27 0.67
C SER A 22 0.26 8.61 0.86
N GLU A 23 0.03 7.42 0.30
CA GLU A 23 -1.17 6.63 0.59
C GLU A 23 -0.83 5.44 1.48
N LEU A 24 -1.58 5.26 2.56
CA LEU A 24 -1.57 4.05 3.36
C LEU A 24 -2.77 3.19 2.99
N LEU A 25 -2.53 1.99 2.48
CA LEU A 25 -3.54 0.98 2.19
C LEU A 25 -3.48 -0.12 3.25
N MET A 26 -4.61 -0.46 3.86
CA MET A 26 -4.78 -1.64 4.70
C MET A 26 -5.81 -2.57 4.05
N VAL A 27 -5.47 -3.85 3.93
CA VAL A 27 -6.40 -4.87 3.42
C VAL A 27 -7.18 -5.45 4.59
N LEU A 28 -8.50 -5.28 4.57
CA LEU A 28 -9.40 -5.82 5.58
C LEU A 28 -9.83 -7.25 5.25
N GLU A 29 -10.01 -7.55 3.97
CA GLU A 29 -10.46 -8.85 3.47
C GLU A 29 -9.86 -9.15 2.09
N GLY A 30 -9.68 -10.44 1.79
CA GLY A 30 -9.14 -10.92 0.51
C GLY A 30 -7.64 -10.65 0.32
N THR A 31 -7.22 -10.64 -0.95
CA THR A 31 -5.84 -10.38 -1.36
C THR A 31 -5.82 -9.41 -2.52
N LEU A 32 -5.12 -8.28 -2.34
CA LEU A 32 -4.90 -7.29 -3.37
C LEU A 32 -3.47 -7.37 -3.90
N LEU A 33 -3.31 -7.50 -5.21
CA LEU A 33 -2.07 -7.16 -5.88
C LEU A 33 -1.97 -5.64 -5.94
N VAL A 34 -0.95 -5.07 -5.31
CA VAL A 34 -0.62 -3.65 -5.40
C VAL A 34 0.62 -3.52 -6.27
N GLU A 35 0.52 -2.68 -7.31
CA GLU A 35 1.65 -2.36 -8.17
C GLU A 35 1.94 -0.86 -8.11
N LEU A 36 3.22 -0.50 -8.02
CA LEU A 36 3.70 0.87 -8.06
C LEU A 36 4.76 1.04 -9.15
N VAL A 37 4.72 2.18 -9.84
CA VAL A 37 5.68 2.52 -10.89
C VAL A 37 6.67 3.54 -10.35
N SER A 38 7.96 3.23 -10.42
CA SER A 38 9.04 4.14 -10.02
C SER A 38 9.05 5.42 -10.83
N SER A 39 9.70 6.47 -10.32
CA SER A 39 9.97 7.66 -11.13
C SER A 39 10.95 7.38 -12.27
N ASN A 40 11.03 8.32 -13.22
CA ASN A 40 11.88 8.29 -14.40
C ASN A 40 13.38 8.06 -14.10
N GLN A 41 13.88 8.60 -12.99
CA GLN A 41 15.27 8.42 -12.53
C GLN A 41 15.59 6.95 -12.20
N ASN A 42 14.55 6.15 -11.94
CA ASN A 42 14.64 4.72 -11.64
C ASN A 42 14.13 3.84 -12.80
N GLY A 43 13.96 4.42 -14.00
CA GLY A 43 13.60 3.69 -15.21
C GLY A 43 12.13 3.23 -15.28
N ASN A 44 11.22 3.88 -14.55
CA ASN A 44 9.79 3.51 -14.51
C ASN A 44 9.55 2.03 -14.16
N ARG A 45 10.37 1.48 -13.26
CA ARG A 45 10.27 0.09 -12.83
C ARG A 45 8.97 -0.15 -12.07
N VAL A 46 8.31 -1.26 -12.38
CA VAL A 46 7.13 -1.73 -11.64
C VAL A 46 7.59 -2.57 -10.45
N PHE A 47 7.06 -2.28 -9.27
CA PHE A 47 7.15 -3.15 -8.10
C PHE A 47 5.76 -3.66 -7.75
N SER A 48 5.62 -4.97 -7.66
CA SER A 48 4.36 -5.65 -7.42
C SER A 48 4.42 -6.43 -6.13
N LYS A 49 3.36 -6.35 -5.32
CA LYS A 49 3.24 -7.11 -4.08
C LYS A 49 1.81 -7.60 -3.90
N ALA A 50 1.67 -8.90 -3.61
CA ALA A 50 0.43 -9.43 -3.04
C ALA A 50 0.34 -9.02 -1.56
N VAL A 51 -0.72 -8.28 -1.23
CA VAL A 51 -1.03 -7.74 0.09
C VAL A 51 -2.28 -8.46 0.59
N ASN A 52 -2.16 -9.15 1.71
CA ASN A 52 -3.23 -10.01 2.24
C ASN A 52 -3.98 -9.32 3.37
N LYS A 53 -5.12 -9.89 3.76
CA LYS A 53 -5.84 -9.49 4.96
C LYS A 53 -4.91 -9.23 6.16
N GLY A 54 -5.02 -8.06 6.75
CA GLY A 54 -4.23 -7.60 7.90
C GLY A 54 -2.93 -6.91 7.52
N ASP A 55 -2.46 -7.04 6.28
CA ASP A 55 -1.27 -6.35 5.81
C ASP A 55 -1.57 -4.87 5.53
N VAL A 56 -0.50 -4.08 5.66
CA VAL A 56 -0.48 -2.66 5.33
C VAL A 56 0.56 -2.42 4.24
N PHE A 57 0.21 -1.57 3.27
CA PHE A 57 1.07 -1.18 2.17
C PHE A 57 1.15 0.34 2.09
N LEU A 58 2.38 0.87 2.03
CA LEU A 58 2.63 2.30 1.91
C LEU A 58 3.01 2.63 0.46
N ILE A 59 2.27 3.56 -0.15
CA ILE A 59 2.53 4.06 -1.49
C ILE A 59 3.15 5.46 -1.35
N PRO A 60 4.37 5.67 -1.84
CA PRO A 60 5.02 6.97 -1.72
C PRO A 60 4.31 8.06 -2.52
N GLN A 61 4.47 9.30 -2.06
CA GLN A 61 3.94 10.49 -2.71
C GLN A 61 4.32 10.59 -4.19
N GLY A 62 3.35 10.94 -5.02
CA GLY A 62 3.56 11.20 -6.44
C GLY A 62 3.81 9.96 -7.31
N MET A 63 3.72 8.75 -6.76
CA MET A 63 3.92 7.52 -7.52
C MET A 63 2.62 7.00 -8.14
N ALA A 64 2.69 6.62 -9.41
CA ALA A 64 1.58 5.93 -10.08
C ALA A 64 1.46 4.51 -9.54
N HIS A 65 0.23 4.09 -9.27
CA HIS A 65 -0.04 2.77 -8.71
C HIS A 65 -1.44 2.28 -9.07
N PHE A 66 -1.69 1.00 -8.88
CA PHE A 66 -3.01 0.40 -9.02
C PHE A 66 -3.18 -0.78 -8.07
N GLN A 67 -4.42 -1.20 -7.88
CA GLN A 67 -4.76 -2.38 -7.09
C GLN A 67 -5.64 -3.33 -7.91
N LYS A 68 -5.37 -4.63 -7.81
CA LYS A 68 -6.20 -5.68 -8.41
C LYS A 68 -6.52 -6.76 -7.39
N ASN A 69 -7.78 -7.16 -7.28
CA ASN A 69 -8.14 -8.34 -6.53
C ASN A 69 -7.69 -9.59 -7.27
N ILE A 70 -6.80 -10.37 -6.65
CA ILE A 70 -6.27 -11.63 -7.17
C ILE A 70 -6.79 -12.85 -6.38
N GLY A 71 -7.73 -12.65 -5.46
CA GLY A 71 -8.41 -13.73 -4.77
C GLY A 71 -9.40 -14.43 -5.70
N ASP A 72 -9.16 -15.71 -5.97
CA ASP A 72 -10.05 -16.55 -6.78
C ASP A 72 -11.43 -16.66 -6.13
N GLY A 73 -12.45 -16.16 -6.81
CA GLY A 73 -13.86 -16.21 -6.40
C GLY A 73 -14.23 -15.36 -5.18
N ASN A 74 -13.26 -14.73 -4.51
CA ASN A 74 -13.48 -13.97 -3.28
C ASN A 74 -13.43 -12.47 -3.54
N ASN A 75 -14.30 -11.71 -2.86
CA ASN A 75 -14.21 -10.26 -2.83
C ASN A 75 -13.04 -9.82 -1.94
N ALA A 76 -12.51 -8.63 -2.20
CA ALA A 76 -11.48 -8.00 -1.39
C ALA A 76 -11.92 -6.61 -0.94
N VAL A 77 -11.49 -6.22 0.25
CA VAL A 77 -11.84 -4.94 0.86
C VAL A 77 -10.58 -4.27 1.38
N GLY A 78 -10.39 -3.01 0.99
CA GLY A 78 -9.29 -2.17 1.46
C GLY A 78 -9.78 -0.84 2.04
N ILE A 79 -9.04 -0.31 3.02
CA ILE A 79 -9.16 1.07 3.46
C ILE A 79 -7.88 1.81 3.08
N SER A 80 -8.04 2.96 2.44
CA SER A 80 -6.93 3.86 2.12
C SER A 80 -7.03 5.19 2.85
N LYS A 81 -5.88 5.70 3.31
CA LYS A 81 -5.76 7.01 3.92
C LYS A 81 -4.62 7.80 3.28
N PRO A 82 -4.88 9.01 2.77
CA PRO A 82 -3.82 9.97 2.46
C PRO A 82 -3.12 10.40 3.76
N LEU A 83 -1.80 10.34 3.76
CA LEU A 83 -0.93 10.79 4.85
C LEU A 83 -0.13 12.00 4.38
N ALA A 84 -0.43 13.17 4.94
CA ALA A 84 0.35 14.37 4.68
C ALA A 84 1.78 14.20 5.21
N ALA A 85 2.76 14.72 4.47
CA ALA A 85 4.12 14.79 4.96
C ALA A 85 4.14 15.57 6.29
N ASN A 86 4.87 15.04 7.27
CA ASN A 86 5.01 15.60 8.63
C ASN A 86 3.76 15.52 9.52
N SER A 87 2.74 14.75 9.15
CA SER A 87 1.63 14.48 10.07
C SER A 87 2.10 13.58 11.23
N GLN A 88 1.48 13.74 12.41
CA GLN A 88 1.79 12.90 13.57
C GLN A 88 1.59 11.42 13.25
N GLU A 89 0.57 11.07 12.45
CA GLU A 89 0.33 9.68 12.06
C GLU A 89 1.43 9.13 11.15
N PHE A 90 1.99 9.96 10.27
CA PHE A 90 3.11 9.58 9.40
C PHE A 90 4.37 9.29 10.24
N THR A 91 4.68 10.15 11.21
CA THR A 91 5.82 9.97 12.13
C THR A 91 5.67 8.71 12.98
N GLN A 92 4.47 8.45 13.52
CA GLN A 92 4.16 7.25 14.31
C GLN A 92 4.32 5.97 13.49
N LEU A 93 3.87 5.99 12.21
CA LEU A 93 4.01 4.84 11.32
C LEU A 93 5.49 4.53 11.02
N ILE A 94 6.29 5.55 10.72
CA ILE A 94 7.74 5.37 10.50
C ILE A 94 8.40 4.78 11.74
N LEU A 95 8.09 5.31 12.93
CA LEU A 95 8.65 4.80 14.18
C LEU A 95 8.25 3.35 14.42
N LEU A 96 6.99 2.98 14.20
CA LEU A 96 6.51 1.61 14.31
C LEU A 96 7.24 0.68 13.33
N CYS A 97 7.41 1.09 12.08
CA CYS A 97 8.17 0.32 11.09
C CYS A 97 9.63 0.11 11.54
N LEU A 98 10.30 1.16 12.02
CA LEU A 98 11.68 1.06 12.53
C LEU A 98 11.77 0.10 13.72
N ILE A 99 10.81 0.14 14.65
CA ILE A 99 10.74 -0.80 15.77
C ILE A 99 10.57 -2.23 15.28
N ILE A 100 9.66 -2.49 14.34
CA ILE A 100 9.43 -3.84 13.78
C ILE A 100 10.68 -4.34 13.06
N LEU A 101 11.36 -3.49 12.29
CA LEU A 101 12.63 -3.81 11.62
C LEU A 101 13.72 -4.15 12.63
N HIS A 102 13.84 -3.38 13.70
CA HIS A 102 14.80 -3.62 14.77
C HIS A 102 14.51 -4.91 15.54
N LEU A 103 13.24 -5.17 15.89
CA LEU A 103 12.83 -6.41 16.56
C LEU A 103 13.08 -7.63 15.67
N LYS A 104 12.81 -7.55 14.37
CA LYS A 104 13.15 -8.62 13.41
C LYS A 104 14.64 -8.88 13.36
N PHE A 105 15.47 -7.84 13.36
CA PHE A 105 16.93 -7.98 13.40
C PHE A 105 17.37 -8.68 14.70
N LEU A 106 16.80 -8.30 15.84
CA LEU A 106 17.12 -8.89 17.14
C LEU A 106 16.64 -10.34 17.29
N LEU A 107 15.55 -10.75 16.64
CA LEU A 107 15.07 -12.14 16.63
C LEU A 107 15.81 -13.04 15.62
N MET A 108 16.67 -12.48 14.76
CA MET A 108 17.46 -13.21 13.78
C MET A 108 18.87 -13.59 14.27
N ILE A 109 19.15 -13.39 15.56
CA ILE A 109 20.34 -13.88 16.29
C ILE A 109 19.96 -14.95 17.31
#